data_AF-A0A7S0H699-F1
#
_entry.id   AF-A0A7S0H699-F1
#
_cell.length_a   1.000
_cell.length_b   1.000
_cell.length_c   1.000
_cell.angle_alpha   90.00
_cell.angle_beta   90.00
_cell.angle_gamma   90.00
#
_symmetry.space_group_name_H-M   'P 1'
#
loop_
_entity.id
_entity.type
_entity.pdbx_description
1 polymer ?
#
loop_
_entity_poly.entity_id
_entity_poly.type
_entity_poly.pdbx_seq_one_letter_code
_entity_poly.pdbx_strand_id
1 'polypeptide(L)'
;EKHGHVAVQSPLETFNGWVTHCFQYLLEYSGPPQSSGVIKSSRPVQRILSFEVVEMEFERFDKISSARLRNEKLWLERKIPKSVLRTTRTSPGWKTDLIAPYVRKEDVTEGTEIAFIGDLHGSIHSLLRTLVRLKTEGRMRDNWRISKKNFRICFLGDFVDRGSYGVEVWVTIMRLYVENPDQVWIVRGNHEEVSTWTKYGFA
;
A
#
# COMPACT_ATOMS: atom_id res chain seq x y z
N GLU A 1 14.12 -34.83 3.84
CA GLU A 1 13.56 -34.59 2.49
C GLU A 1 13.73 -33.13 2.11
N LYS A 2 14.39 -32.84 0.98
CA LYS A 2 14.56 -31.48 0.46
C LYS A 2 13.20 -30.98 -0.02
N HIS A 3 12.54 -30.13 0.76
CA HIS A 3 11.38 -29.39 0.29
C HIS A 3 11.89 -28.40 -0.76
N GLY A 4 11.65 -28.71 -2.03
CA GLY A 4 11.88 -27.76 -3.11
C GLY A 4 10.98 -26.55 -2.88
N HIS A 5 11.58 -25.40 -2.61
CA HIS A 5 10.88 -24.12 -2.68
C HIS A 5 10.47 -23.91 -4.14
N VAL A 6 9.25 -24.31 -4.49
CA VAL A 6 8.60 -23.84 -5.72
C VAL A 6 8.46 -22.33 -5.51
N ALA A 7 9.14 -21.53 -6.34
CA ALA A 7 9.00 -20.09 -6.29
C ALA A 7 7.52 -19.74 -6.51
N VAL A 8 6.86 -19.25 -5.47
CA VAL A 8 5.48 -18.77 -5.57
C VAL A 8 5.51 -17.55 -6.48
N GLN A 9 4.96 -17.67 -7.69
CA GLN A 9 4.86 -16.55 -8.60
C GLN A 9 3.90 -15.52 -8.00
N SER A 10 4.41 -14.31 -7.73
CA SER A 10 3.61 -13.25 -7.11
C SER A 10 2.54 -12.76 -8.09
N PRO A 11 1.26 -12.66 -7.69
CA PRO A 11 0.22 -12.08 -8.54
C PRO A 11 0.45 -10.58 -8.80
N LEU A 12 1.37 -9.93 -8.07
CA LEU A 12 1.78 -8.53 -8.28
C LEU A 12 2.93 -8.36 -9.29
N GLU A 13 3.34 -9.41 -10.00
CA GLU A 13 4.40 -9.32 -11.02
C GLU A 13 4.11 -8.20 -12.03
N THR A 14 2.90 -8.19 -12.60
CA THR A 14 2.38 -7.11 -13.44
C THR A 14 1.09 -6.53 -12.86
N PHE A 15 0.79 -5.28 -13.22
CA PHE A 15 -0.45 -4.63 -12.81
C PHE A 15 -1.68 -5.34 -13.39
N ASN A 16 -1.65 -5.71 -14.67
CA ASN A 16 -2.74 -6.46 -15.28
C ASN A 16 -2.92 -7.84 -14.68
N GLY A 17 -1.81 -8.52 -14.32
CA GLY A 17 -1.86 -9.79 -13.59
C GLY A 17 -2.56 -9.63 -12.25
N TRP A 18 -2.20 -8.60 -11.48
CA TRP A 18 -2.81 -8.31 -10.19
C TRP A 18 -4.31 -8.01 -10.29
N VAL A 19 -4.69 -7.16 -11.24
CA VAL A 19 -6.10 -6.84 -11.52
C VAL A 19 -6.86 -8.12 -11.86
N THR A 20 -6.33 -8.94 -12.76
CA THR A 20 -6.97 -10.19 -13.20
C THR A 20 -7.16 -11.15 -12.03
N HIS A 21 -6.12 -11.33 -11.21
CA HIS A 21 -6.15 -12.18 -10.01
C HIS A 21 -7.21 -11.71 -9.01
N CYS A 22 -7.28 -10.40 -8.74
CA CYS A 22 -8.34 -9.84 -7.89
C CYS A 22 -9.73 -10.10 -8.46
N PHE A 23 -9.94 -9.88 -9.76
CA PHE A 23 -11.24 -10.11 -10.39
C PHE A 23 -11.66 -11.59 -10.34
N GLN A 24 -10.75 -12.52 -10.63
CA GLN A 24 -11.01 -13.95 -10.55
C GLN A 24 -11.38 -14.37 -9.13
N TYR A 25 -10.59 -13.96 -8.14
CA TYR A 25 -10.91 -14.20 -6.74
C TYR A 25 -12.29 -13.65 -6.37
N LEU A 26 -12.57 -12.39 -6.72
CA LEU A 26 -13.86 -11.78 -6.39
C LEU A 26 -15.02 -12.48 -7.08
N LEU A 27 -14.88 -12.99 -8.30
CA LEU A 27 -15.93 -13.76 -8.97
C LEU A 27 -16.17 -15.13 -8.32
N GLU A 28 -15.12 -15.79 -7.86
CA GLU A 28 -15.20 -17.10 -7.22
C GLU A 28 -15.78 -17.03 -5.80
N TYR A 29 -15.45 -15.98 -5.04
CA TYR A 29 -15.77 -15.86 -3.62
C TYR A 29 -16.91 -14.86 -3.32
N SER A 30 -17.30 -14.01 -4.26
CA SER A 30 -18.54 -13.23 -4.15
C SER A 30 -19.71 -14.07 -4.66
N GLY A 31 -20.46 -14.68 -3.75
CA GLY A 31 -21.74 -15.30 -4.11
C GLY A 31 -22.70 -14.30 -4.77
N PRO A 32 -23.80 -14.77 -5.40
CA PRO A 32 -24.80 -13.87 -6.02
C PRO A 32 -25.31 -12.84 -5.00
N PRO A 33 -25.72 -11.63 -5.44
CA PRO A 33 -26.26 -10.61 -4.55
C PRO A 33 -27.46 -11.18 -3.79
N GLN A 34 -27.29 -11.41 -2.49
CA GLN A 34 -28.36 -11.96 -1.66
C GLN A 34 -29.30 -10.82 -1.26
N SER A 35 -30.59 -11.00 -1.56
CA SER A 35 -31.67 -10.10 -1.16
C SER A 35 -31.65 -9.90 0.36
N SER A 36 -31.44 -8.66 0.81
CA SER A 36 -31.80 -8.11 2.13
C SER A 36 -32.02 -9.13 3.24
N GLY A 37 -30.93 -9.65 3.80
CA GLY A 37 -30.96 -10.56 4.94
C GLY A 37 -29.60 -10.55 5.61
N VAL A 38 -29.57 -10.33 6.92
CA VAL A 38 -28.36 -10.25 7.75
C VAL A 38 -27.40 -11.40 7.42
N ILE A 39 -26.19 -11.05 6.97
CA ILE A 39 -25.14 -11.99 6.60
C ILE A 39 -24.67 -12.72 7.86
N LYS A 40 -24.98 -14.02 7.95
CA LYS A 40 -24.21 -14.98 8.76
C LYS A 40 -23.37 -15.84 7.82
N SER A 41 -22.43 -15.25 7.07
CA SER A 41 -21.42 -16.06 6.40
C SER A 41 -20.36 -16.44 7.43
N SER A 42 -20.35 -17.72 7.82
CA SER A 42 -19.35 -18.30 8.72
C SER A 42 -18.02 -18.62 8.01
N ARG A 43 -17.89 -18.30 6.72
CA ARG A 43 -16.66 -18.53 5.97
C ARG A 43 -15.74 -17.32 6.15
N PRO A 44 -14.54 -17.50 6.71
CA PRO A 44 -13.56 -16.42 6.74
C PRO A 44 -13.31 -15.96 5.31
N VAL A 45 -13.29 -14.64 5.09
CA VAL A 45 -12.83 -14.05 3.82
C VAL A 45 -11.44 -14.62 3.58
N GLN A 46 -11.27 -15.43 2.52
CA GLN A 46 -9.95 -15.91 2.18
C GLN A 46 -9.10 -14.71 1.75
N ARG A 47 -7.83 -14.66 2.13
CA ARG A 47 -6.94 -13.60 1.67
C ARG A 47 -6.67 -13.78 0.17
N ILE A 48 -6.61 -12.68 -0.58
CA ILE A 48 -6.25 -12.73 -2.01
C ILE A 48 -4.75 -13.04 -2.15
N LEU A 49 -3.96 -12.58 -1.18
CA LEU A 49 -2.51 -12.70 -1.13
C LEU A 49 -2.05 -13.73 -0.11
N SER A 50 -1.01 -14.49 -0.47
CA SER A 50 -0.31 -15.35 0.48
C SER A 50 0.56 -14.52 1.43
N PHE A 51 0.88 -15.08 2.59
CA PHE A 51 1.72 -14.41 3.59
C PHE A 51 3.10 -14.03 3.02
N GLU A 52 3.70 -14.91 2.22
CA GLU A 52 5.03 -14.72 1.63
C GLU A 52 5.06 -13.52 0.69
N VAL A 53 3.97 -13.29 -0.07
CA VAL A 53 3.87 -12.13 -0.97
C VAL A 53 3.73 -10.84 -0.16
N VAL A 54 2.96 -10.85 0.92
CA VAL A 54 2.78 -9.70 1.81
C VAL A 54 4.12 -9.34 2.46
N GLU A 55 4.83 -10.33 3.01
CA GLU A 55 6.13 -10.15 3.65
C GLU A 55 7.17 -9.58 2.68
N MET A 56 7.26 -10.16 1.47
CA MET A 56 8.18 -9.68 0.44
C MET A 56 7.94 -8.21 0.05
N GLU A 57 6.70 -7.79 -0.17
CA GLU A 57 6.41 -6.39 -0.52
C GLU A 57 6.62 -5.45 0.66
N PHE A 58 6.34 -5.91 1.89
CA PHE A 58 6.64 -5.16 3.11
C PHE A 58 8.15 -4.90 3.26
N GLU A 59 8.99 -5.91 3.10
CA GLU A 59 10.45 -5.76 3.21
C GLU A 59 11.01 -4.77 2.17
N ARG A 60 10.51 -4.85 0.93
CA ARG A 60 10.89 -3.93 -0.15
C ARG A 60 10.47 -2.50 0.17
N PHE A 61 9.24 -2.33 0.67
CA PHE A 61 8.72 -1.03 1.09
C PHE A 61 9.54 -0.45 2.24
N ASP A 62 9.79 -1.23 3.30
CA ASP A 62 10.55 -0.79 4.47
C ASP A 62 11.96 -0.36 4.06
N LYS A 63 12.67 -1.18 3.27
CA LYS A 63 14.01 -0.85 2.78
C LYS A 63 14.06 0.50 2.06
N ILE A 64 13.11 0.75 1.15
CA ILE A 64 13.08 1.99 0.35
C ILE A 64 12.64 3.19 1.19
N SER A 65 11.56 3.05 1.96
CA SER A 65 11.03 4.14 2.80
C SER A 65 12.02 4.53 3.90
N SER A 66 12.62 3.56 4.58
CA SER A 66 13.68 3.77 5.58
C SER A 66 14.92 4.45 4.98
N ALA A 67 15.35 4.07 3.77
CA ALA A 67 16.48 4.72 3.10
C ALA A 67 16.17 6.18 2.77
N ARG A 68 14.94 6.49 2.36
CA ARG A 68 14.50 7.88 2.08
C ARG A 68 14.43 8.73 3.34
N LEU A 69 13.91 8.20 4.45
CA LEU A 69 13.87 8.92 5.72
C LEU A 69 15.27 9.31 6.22
N ARG A 70 16.27 8.46 5.94
CA ARG A 70 17.69 8.71 6.26
C ARG A 70 18.40 9.62 5.26
N ASN A 71 17.73 10.07 4.20
CA ASN A 71 18.32 10.98 3.22
C ASN A 71 18.08 12.44 3.65
N GLU A 72 19.08 13.04 4.30
CA GLU A 72 19.08 14.44 4.74
C GLU A 72 18.68 15.43 3.63
N LYS A 73 19.01 15.14 2.37
CA LYS A 73 18.70 16.04 1.24
C LYS A 73 17.21 16.19 0.96
N LEU A 74 16.38 15.26 1.45
CA LEU A 74 14.92 15.30 1.28
C LEU A 74 14.21 16.11 2.37
N TRP A 75 14.95 16.66 3.35
CA TRP A 75 14.40 17.44 4.45
C TRP A 75 14.58 18.95 4.21
N LEU A 76 13.59 19.75 4.63
CA LEU A 76 13.54 21.20 4.42
C LEU A 76 14.84 21.91 4.85
N GLU A 77 15.35 21.57 6.03
CA GLU A 77 16.58 22.15 6.61
C GLU A 77 17.82 21.31 6.30
N ARG A 78 17.72 20.36 5.36
CA ARG A 78 18.73 19.33 5.09
C ARG A 78 19.20 18.58 6.35
N LYS A 79 18.28 18.44 7.29
CA LYS A 79 18.53 17.85 8.61
C LYS A 79 17.38 16.94 8.97
N ILE A 80 17.71 15.70 9.31
CA ILE A 80 16.70 14.74 9.77
C ILE A 80 16.20 15.18 11.15
N PRO A 81 14.87 15.32 11.36
CA PRO A 81 14.32 15.61 12.67
C PRO A 81 14.78 14.58 13.71
N LYS A 82 15.19 15.04 14.90
CA LYS A 82 15.62 14.15 16.00
C LYS A 82 14.56 13.09 16.35
N SER A 83 13.29 13.44 16.17
CA SER A 83 12.13 12.57 16.38
C SER A 83 12.14 11.34 15.46
N VAL A 84 12.64 11.48 14.23
CA VAL A 84 12.81 10.41 13.23
C VAL A 84 14.08 9.59 13.52
N LEU A 85 15.15 10.21 14.03
CA LEU A 85 16.39 9.50 14.37
C LEU A 85 16.25 8.60 15.60
N ARG A 86 15.49 9.02 16.62
CA ARG A 86 15.32 8.30 17.90
C ARG A 86 14.73 6.90 17.73
N THR A 87 13.95 6.68 16.67
CA THR A 87 13.22 5.42 16.40
C THR A 87 14.03 4.43 15.56
N THR A 88 15.17 4.84 14.99
CA THR A 88 16.02 3.93 14.17
C THR A 88 17.07 3.18 14.98
N ARG A 89 17.10 3.38 16.31
CA ARG A 89 18.20 2.94 17.18
C ARG A 89 17.67 2.21 18.42
N THR A 90 17.01 1.07 18.23
CA THR A 90 16.70 0.12 19.32
C THR A 90 16.79 -1.35 18.89
N SER A 91 17.27 -2.16 19.83
CA SER A 91 17.70 -3.58 19.82
C SER A 91 16.67 -4.63 19.33
N PRO A 92 17.07 -5.91 19.10
CA PRO A 92 16.21 -6.92 18.48
C PRO A 92 15.10 -7.38 19.43
N GLY A 93 13.87 -7.34 18.94
CA GLY A 93 12.66 -7.66 19.69
C GLY A 93 11.63 -6.57 19.46
N TRP A 94 10.57 -6.92 18.73
CA TRP A 94 9.44 -6.07 18.31
C TRP A 94 8.99 -5.06 19.38
N LYS A 95 9.66 -3.91 19.44
CA LYS A 95 9.14 -2.69 20.04
C LYS A 95 8.76 -1.84 18.84
N THR A 96 7.46 -1.69 18.62
CA THR A 96 6.91 -0.91 17.51
C THR A 96 7.52 0.49 17.51
N ASP A 97 8.49 0.69 16.64
CA ASP A 97 9.10 1.99 16.37
C ASP A 97 8.04 2.87 15.71
N LEU A 98 7.22 3.51 16.53
CA LEU A 98 6.32 4.57 16.08
C LEU A 98 7.21 5.68 15.54
N ILE A 99 7.39 5.72 14.21
CA ILE A 99 7.96 6.86 13.52
C ILE A 99 7.20 8.08 14.04
N ALA A 100 7.92 8.93 14.77
CA ALA A 100 7.33 10.13 15.33
C ALA A 100 6.76 10.97 14.20
N PRO A 101 5.63 11.68 14.42
CA PRO A 101 5.04 12.51 13.39
C PRO A 101 6.09 13.47 12.83
N TYR A 102 6.14 13.56 11.50
CA TYR A 102 7.04 14.43 10.78
C TYR A 102 6.33 15.07 9.60
N VAL A 103 6.84 16.21 9.17
CA VAL A 103 6.39 16.91 7.97
C VAL A 103 7.48 16.82 6.93
N ARG A 104 7.11 16.46 5.70
CA ARG A 104 8.01 16.44 4.54
C ARG A 104 7.56 17.50 3.55
N LYS A 105 8.51 18.29 3.06
CA LYS A 105 8.29 19.21 1.93
C LYS A 105 8.70 18.50 0.65
N GLU A 106 7.84 18.53 -0.36
CA GLU A 106 8.14 18.03 -1.71
C GLU A 106 8.19 19.22 -2.67
N ASP A 107 9.34 19.42 -3.32
CA ASP A 107 9.48 20.42 -4.37
C ASP A 107 9.00 19.82 -5.69
N VAL A 108 7.97 20.44 -6.29
CA VAL A 108 7.38 20.01 -7.56
C VAL A 108 7.72 20.99 -8.66
N THR A 109 8.05 20.47 -9.84
CA THR A 109 8.26 21.31 -11.03
C THR A 109 6.92 21.89 -11.48
N GLU A 110 6.93 23.11 -11.99
CA GLU A 110 5.75 23.73 -12.59
C GLU A 110 5.14 22.82 -13.69
N GLY A 111 3.80 22.78 -13.77
CA GLY A 111 3.09 21.89 -14.68
C GLY A 111 3.09 20.40 -14.26
N THR A 112 3.53 20.07 -13.05
CA THR A 112 3.35 18.73 -12.47
C THR A 112 1.88 18.53 -12.09
N GLU A 113 1.29 17.45 -12.60
CA GLU A 113 -0.04 17.01 -12.18
C GLU A 113 0.07 16.05 -11.00
N ILE A 114 -0.79 16.23 -9.99
CA ILE A 114 -0.81 15.39 -8.79
C ILE A 114 -2.22 14.80 -8.62
N ALA A 115 -2.31 13.48 -8.63
CA ALA A 115 -3.54 12.79 -8.26
C ALA A 115 -3.58 12.54 -6.76
N PHE A 116 -4.55 13.15 -6.07
CA PHE A 116 -4.80 12.89 -4.66
C PHE A 116 -5.83 11.77 -4.51
N ILE A 117 -5.48 10.75 -3.74
CA ILE A 117 -6.34 9.61 -3.43
C ILE A 117 -6.59 9.64 -1.93
N GLY A 118 -7.86 9.87 -1.56
CA GLY A 118 -8.34 9.87 -0.19
C GLY A 118 -8.58 8.46 0.35
N ASP A 119 -9.42 8.39 1.36
CA ASP A 119 -9.71 7.21 2.16
C ASP A 119 -10.13 6.01 1.29
N LEU A 120 -9.57 4.85 1.61
CA LEU A 120 -9.89 3.59 0.93
C LEU A 120 -10.56 2.59 1.86
N HIS A 121 -10.22 2.58 3.15
CA HIS A 121 -10.82 1.72 4.17
C HIS A 121 -11.06 0.27 3.69
N GLY A 122 -9.99 -0.39 3.23
CA GLY A 122 -10.05 -1.78 2.77
C GLY A 122 -10.86 -1.99 1.48
N SER A 123 -11.20 -0.94 0.73
CA SER A 123 -11.87 -1.06 -0.57
C SER A 123 -10.87 -1.30 -1.71
N ILE A 124 -10.49 -2.56 -1.90
CA ILE A 124 -9.65 -2.96 -3.05
C ILE A 124 -10.31 -2.61 -4.38
N HIS A 125 -11.64 -2.67 -4.48
CA HIS A 125 -12.37 -2.31 -5.70
C HIS A 125 -12.20 -0.84 -6.09
N SER A 126 -12.29 0.07 -5.12
CA SER A 126 -12.10 1.51 -5.35
C SER A 126 -10.66 1.82 -5.78
N LEU A 127 -9.69 1.18 -5.12
CA LEU A 127 -8.28 1.30 -5.49
C LEU A 127 -8.03 0.82 -6.91
N LEU A 128 -8.45 -0.42 -7.24
CA LEU A 128 -8.24 -1.00 -8.57
C LEU A 128 -8.93 -0.17 -9.66
N ARG A 129 -10.16 0.32 -9.44
CA ARG A 129 -10.85 1.19 -10.40
C ARG A 129 -10.06 2.46 -10.69
N THR A 130 -9.49 3.08 -9.65
CA THR A 130 -8.67 4.28 -9.78
C THR A 130 -7.38 3.98 -10.55
N LEU A 131 -6.67 2.91 -10.19
CA LEU A 131 -5.42 2.54 -10.84
C LEU A 131 -5.62 2.08 -12.30
N VAL A 132 -6.69 1.35 -12.58
CA VAL A 132 -7.09 0.97 -13.95
C VAL A 132 -7.32 2.23 -14.76
N ARG A 133 -8.10 3.20 -14.26
CA ARG A 133 -8.33 4.49 -14.95
C ARG A 133 -7.01 5.21 -15.25
N LEU A 134 -6.11 5.32 -14.27
CA LEU A 134 -4.79 5.94 -14.48
C LEU A 134 -3.99 5.21 -15.57
N LYS A 135 -4.06 3.88 -15.62
CA LYS A 135 -3.45 3.10 -16.68
C LYS A 135 -4.10 3.35 -18.05
N THR A 136 -5.43 3.36 -18.15
CA THR A 136 -6.14 3.63 -19.43
C THR A 136 -5.88 5.04 -19.94
N GLU A 137 -5.69 6.01 -19.05
CA GLU A 137 -5.26 7.37 -19.38
C GLU A 137 -3.76 7.47 -19.76
N GLY A 138 -3.05 6.33 -19.83
CA GLY A 138 -1.63 6.28 -20.19
C GLY A 138 -0.68 6.79 -19.10
N ARG A 139 -1.17 7.02 -17.87
CA ARG A 139 -0.37 7.54 -16.74
C ARG A 139 0.42 6.45 -16.02
N MET A 140 0.08 5.18 -16.21
CA MET A 140 0.75 4.04 -15.57
C MET A 140 1.00 2.91 -16.59
N ARG A 141 2.11 2.19 -16.43
CA ARG A 141 2.51 1.03 -17.24
C ARG A 141 2.16 -0.28 -16.54
N ASP A 142 2.27 -1.38 -17.28
CA ASP A 142 1.99 -2.70 -16.73
C ASP A 142 3.01 -3.18 -15.70
N ASN A 143 4.24 -2.69 -15.76
CA ASN A 143 5.28 -2.95 -14.76
C ASN A 143 5.18 -2.01 -13.55
N TRP A 144 3.97 -1.54 -13.21
CA TRP A 144 3.67 -0.63 -12.09
C TRP A 144 4.28 0.78 -12.16
N ARG A 145 5.11 1.08 -13.16
CA ARG A 145 5.77 2.39 -13.25
C ARG A 145 4.83 3.46 -13.78
N ILE A 146 4.93 4.66 -13.22
CA ILE A 146 4.28 5.86 -13.74
C ILE A 146 4.91 6.22 -15.08
N SER A 147 4.10 6.34 -16.12
CA SER A 147 4.55 6.61 -17.49
C SER A 147 5.04 8.05 -17.68
N LYS A 148 4.41 9.00 -16.99
CA LYS A 148 4.58 10.44 -17.21
C LYS A 148 5.52 11.04 -16.16
N LYS A 149 6.59 11.71 -16.61
CA LYS A 149 7.63 12.27 -15.75
C LYS A 149 7.10 13.33 -14.77
N ASN A 150 6.18 14.18 -15.24
CA ASN A 150 5.53 15.26 -14.47
C ASN A 150 4.16 14.83 -13.92
N PHE A 151 4.01 13.56 -13.55
CA PHE A 151 2.83 13.06 -12.85
C PHE A 151 3.22 12.44 -11.50
N ARG A 152 2.41 12.70 -10.49
CA ARG A 152 2.59 12.23 -9.11
C ARG A 152 1.26 11.68 -8.57
N ILE A 153 1.35 10.75 -7.62
CA ILE A 153 0.22 10.23 -6.88
C ILE A 153 0.47 10.49 -5.39
N CYS A 154 -0.51 11.02 -4.69
CA CYS A 154 -0.47 11.25 -3.25
C CYS A 154 -1.62 10.51 -2.58
N PHE A 155 -1.30 9.48 -1.80
CA PHE A 155 -2.24 8.76 -0.94
C PHE A 155 -2.32 9.46 0.42
N LEU A 156 -3.54 9.79 0.85
CA LEU A 156 -3.76 10.69 2.00
C LEU A 156 -3.96 10.00 3.35
N GLY A 157 -3.87 8.68 3.42
CA GLY A 157 -4.08 7.88 4.63
C GLY A 157 -5.39 7.10 4.60
N ASP A 158 -5.71 6.45 5.72
CA ASP A 158 -6.96 5.72 5.93
C ASP A 158 -7.20 4.63 4.87
N PHE A 159 -6.17 3.82 4.69
CA PHE A 159 -6.12 2.74 3.70
C PHE A 159 -6.80 1.47 4.20
N VAL A 160 -6.67 1.22 5.50
CA VAL A 160 -7.12 0.00 6.17
C VAL A 160 -8.36 0.25 7.03
N ASP A 161 -8.80 -0.80 7.72
CA ASP A 161 -9.98 -0.86 8.55
C ASP A 161 -11.32 -0.75 7.80
N ARG A 162 -12.40 -1.16 8.47
CA ARG A 162 -13.81 -1.17 8.01
C ARG A 162 -14.12 -2.10 6.82
N GLY A 163 -13.34 -2.03 5.75
CA GLY A 163 -13.44 -2.94 4.60
C GLY A 163 -12.78 -4.29 4.87
N SER A 164 -12.99 -5.24 3.95
CA SER A 164 -12.52 -6.62 4.11
C SER A 164 -11.14 -6.90 3.48
N TYR A 165 -10.55 -5.92 2.79
CA TYR A 165 -9.36 -6.10 1.94
C TYR A 165 -8.25 -5.07 2.22
N GLY A 166 -8.09 -4.63 3.46
CA GLY A 166 -7.07 -3.68 3.91
C GLY A 166 -5.65 -4.17 3.64
N VAL A 167 -5.36 -5.46 3.85
CA VAL A 167 -4.05 -6.03 3.48
C VAL A 167 -3.78 -5.88 1.99
N GLU A 168 -4.74 -6.24 1.14
CA GLU A 168 -4.61 -6.14 -0.31
C GLU A 168 -4.48 -4.69 -0.78
N VAL A 169 -5.24 -3.76 -0.19
CA VAL A 169 -5.11 -2.32 -0.43
C VAL A 169 -3.71 -1.86 -0.08
N TRP A 170 -3.24 -2.19 1.11
CA TRP A 170 -1.94 -1.73 1.61
C TRP A 170 -0.77 -2.29 0.79
N VAL A 171 -0.79 -3.58 0.48
CA VAL A 171 0.24 -4.21 -0.37
C VAL A 171 0.23 -3.64 -1.79
N THR A 172 -0.95 -3.33 -2.35
CA THR A 172 -1.05 -2.67 -3.67
C THR A 172 -0.40 -1.27 -3.65
N ILE A 173 -0.63 -0.49 -2.58
CA ILE A 173 -0.01 0.84 -2.41
C ILE A 173 1.50 0.72 -2.22
N MET A 174 1.96 -0.24 -1.41
CA MET A 174 3.39 -0.54 -1.21
C MET A 174 4.08 -0.86 -2.53
N ARG A 175 3.51 -1.79 -3.31
CA ARG A 175 4.03 -2.18 -4.62
C ARG A 175 4.17 -0.97 -5.55
N LEU A 176 3.14 -0.13 -5.62
CA LEU A 176 3.14 1.08 -6.44
C LEU A 176 4.20 2.09 -5.96
N TYR A 177 4.38 2.26 -4.66
CA TYR A 177 5.42 3.11 -4.07
C TYR A 177 6.84 2.59 -4.35
N VAL A 178 7.07 1.29 -4.17
CA VAL A 178 8.37 0.65 -4.37
C VAL A 178 8.87 0.84 -5.81
N GLU A 179 7.97 0.78 -6.79
CA GLU A 179 8.32 0.98 -8.21
C GLU A 179 8.45 2.47 -8.60
N ASN A 180 7.97 3.38 -7.75
CA ASN A 180 7.91 4.81 -8.02
C ASN A 180 8.19 5.70 -6.79
N PRO A 181 9.32 5.52 -6.08
CA PRO A 181 9.56 6.17 -4.78
C PRO A 181 9.65 7.70 -4.83
N ASP A 182 9.92 8.27 -6.01
CA ASP A 182 9.95 9.72 -6.24
C ASP A 182 8.61 10.26 -6.80
N GLN A 183 7.70 9.39 -7.22
CA GLN A 183 6.44 9.77 -7.84
C GLN A 183 5.19 9.45 -7.03
N VAL A 184 5.30 8.53 -6.08
CA VAL A 184 4.19 8.10 -5.23
C VAL A 184 4.51 8.51 -3.80
N TRP A 185 3.60 9.25 -3.21
CA TRP A 185 3.70 9.75 -1.85
C TRP A 185 2.58 9.14 -1.01
N ILE A 186 2.91 8.85 0.25
CA ILE A 186 2.01 8.25 1.21
C ILE A 186 2.05 9.10 2.46
N VAL A 187 0.89 9.59 2.87
CA VAL A 187 0.66 10.27 4.14
C VAL A 187 -0.04 9.28 5.07
N ARG A 188 0.29 9.35 6.35
CA ARG A 188 -0.32 8.52 7.38
C ARG A 188 -1.66 9.13 7.82
N GLY A 189 -2.73 8.33 7.80
CA GLY A 189 -4.02 8.67 8.38
C GLY A 189 -4.12 8.22 9.84
N ASN A 190 -5.25 8.49 10.48
CA ASN A 190 -5.49 8.07 11.87
C ASN A 190 -5.87 6.59 11.98
N HIS A 191 -6.22 5.94 10.87
CA HIS A 191 -6.45 4.50 10.81
C HIS A 191 -5.17 3.67 10.64
N GLU A 192 -4.01 4.28 10.40
CA GLU A 192 -2.71 3.61 10.42
C GLU A 192 -2.06 3.65 11.82
N GLU A 193 -2.85 3.40 12.88
CA GLU A 193 -2.40 3.33 14.27
C GLU A 193 -2.85 2.03 14.94
N VAL A 194 -1.96 1.42 15.72
CA VAL A 194 -2.23 0.17 16.47
C VAL A 194 -3.49 0.28 17.33
N SER A 195 -3.73 1.45 17.94
CA SER A 195 -4.91 1.71 18.78
C SER A 195 -6.21 1.71 17.98
N THR A 196 -6.15 2.00 16.68
CA THR A 196 -7.29 2.00 15.76
C THR A 196 -7.53 0.59 15.21
N TRP A 197 -6.47 -0.13 14.82
CA TRP A 197 -6.57 -1.53 14.33
C TRP A 197 -7.20 -2.48 15.35
N THR A 198 -6.88 -2.30 16.63
CA THR A 198 -7.45 -3.11 17.71
C THR A 198 -8.95 -2.88 17.91
N LYS A 199 -9.47 -1.74 17.45
CA LYS A 199 -10.90 -1.38 17.57
C LYS A 199 -11.70 -1.66 16.30
N TYR A 200 -11.10 -1.46 15.12
CA TYR A 200 -11.79 -1.51 13.83
C TYR A 200 -11.31 -2.61 12.89
N GLY A 201 -10.28 -3.36 13.32
CA GLY A 201 -9.67 -4.48 12.60
C GLY A 201 -8.77 -4.04 11.44
N PHE A 202 -7.57 -4.59 11.33
CA PHE A 202 -6.63 -4.34 10.21
C PHE A 202 -7.01 -5.08 8.90
N ALA A 203 -8.26 -5.55 8.79
CA ALA A 203 -8.69 -6.51 7.78
C ALA A 203 -8.40 -6.01 6.37
#